data_AF-A0A7W7M8A4-F1
#
_entry.id   AF-A0A7W7M8A4-F1
#
_cell.length_a   1.000
_cell.length_b   1.000
_cell.length_c   1.000
_cell.angle_alpha   90.00
_cell.angle_beta   90.00
_cell.angle_gamma   90.00
#
_symmetry.space_group_name_H-M   'P 1'
#
loop_
_entity.id
_entity.type
_entity.pdbx_description
1 polymer ?
#
loop_
_entity_poly.entity_id
_entity_poly.type
_entity_poly.pdbx_seq_one_letter_code
_entity_poly.pdbx_strand_id
1 'polypeptide(L)'
;MEELTYGRAALLHAFLAADGGNGLGDYSFWSGAYHRALQAHHQAMLGALQRLFAIELTFEGMPDSSRRALFMLVRSTAASLHQLTTPWSGYREAGLLLRHLEETGDVGVRVHEASHRIATRNDENRQDHLAILDDLLTVILGDRAESRFTEADLRALGVDPEPPSLADFDDLDDY
;
A
#
# COMPACT_ATOMS: atom_id res chain seq x y z
N MET A 1 -13.90 23.63 6.07
CA MET A 1 -13.27 22.30 6.19
C MET A 1 -14.05 21.40 5.27
N GLU A 2 -13.41 20.91 4.20
CA GLU A 2 -13.97 19.77 3.47
C GLU A 2 -13.92 18.57 4.41
N GLU A 3 -15.05 17.90 4.56
CA GLU A 3 -15.13 16.63 5.29
C GLU A 3 -14.35 15.59 4.48
N LEU A 4 -13.42 14.89 5.12
CA LEU A 4 -12.66 13.81 4.47
C LEU A 4 -13.64 12.72 4.03
N THR A 5 -13.64 12.41 2.73
CA THR A 5 -14.52 11.38 2.17
C THR A 5 -13.75 10.12 1.80
N TYR A 6 -14.31 8.99 2.16
CA TYR A 6 -13.77 7.66 1.91
C TYR A 6 -14.52 7.04 0.73
N GLY A 7 -13.88 7.08 -0.43
CA GLY A 7 -14.36 6.44 -1.66
C GLY A 7 -13.64 5.13 -1.95
N ARG A 8 -13.80 4.64 -3.18
CA ARG A 8 -13.11 3.45 -3.69
C ARG A 8 -11.59 3.53 -3.53
N ALA A 9 -10.99 4.70 -3.74
CA ALA A 9 -9.55 4.91 -3.53
C ALA A 9 -9.12 4.61 -2.08
N ALA A 10 -9.95 4.95 -1.09
CA ALA A 10 -9.68 4.61 0.31
C ALA A 10 -9.80 3.10 0.57
N LEU A 11 -10.77 2.43 -0.06
CA LEU A 11 -10.88 0.95 -0.01
C LEU A 11 -9.65 0.28 -0.63
N LEU A 12 -9.19 0.77 -1.78
CA LEU A 12 -7.98 0.26 -2.44
C LEU A 12 -6.75 0.45 -1.54
N HIS A 13 -6.57 1.64 -0.98
CA HIS A 13 -5.47 1.92 -0.07
C HIS A 13 -5.50 1.01 1.16
N ALA A 14 -6.67 0.84 1.79
CA ALA A 14 -6.82 -0.05 2.94
C ALA A 14 -6.56 -1.52 2.57
N PHE A 15 -6.96 -1.95 1.36
CA PHE A 15 -6.69 -3.30 0.85
C PHE A 15 -5.18 -3.55 0.71
N LEU A 16 -4.45 -2.63 0.06
CA LEU A 16 -3.00 -2.73 -0.10
C LEU A 16 -2.25 -2.64 1.23
N ALA A 17 -2.72 -1.78 2.15
CA ALA A 17 -2.09 -1.56 3.45
C ALA A 17 -2.31 -2.75 4.41
N ALA A 18 -3.44 -3.46 4.30
CA ALA A 18 -3.76 -4.62 5.12
C ALA A 18 -3.07 -5.91 4.65
N ASP A 19 -2.68 -6.02 3.37
CA ASP A 19 -2.02 -7.21 2.82
C ASP A 19 -0.60 -7.43 3.37
N GLY A 20 -0.02 -6.42 4.05
CA GLY A 20 1.01 -6.57 5.10
C GLY A 20 2.32 -7.28 4.74
N GLY A 21 2.54 -7.66 3.47
CA GLY A 21 3.60 -8.59 3.11
C GLY A 21 4.83 -8.01 2.41
N ASN A 22 4.71 -6.90 1.66
CA ASN A 22 5.76 -6.55 0.69
C ASN A 22 5.79 -5.04 0.35
N GLY A 23 6.54 -4.24 1.14
CA GLY A 23 7.20 -3.06 0.58
C GLY A 23 6.51 -1.69 0.61
N LEU A 24 5.38 -1.50 1.31
CA LEU A 24 4.95 -0.14 1.71
C LEU A 24 5.49 0.31 3.07
N GLY A 25 6.23 -0.56 3.76
CA GLY A 25 7.06 -0.14 4.89
C GLY A 25 8.33 -0.98 4.94
N ASP A 26 9.46 -0.28 4.93
CA ASP A 26 10.72 -0.81 5.44
C ASP A 26 10.56 -0.91 6.96
N TYR A 27 9.87 -1.97 7.40
CA TYR A 27 9.38 -2.14 8.77
C TYR A 27 10.46 -2.64 9.74
N SER A 28 11.74 -2.32 9.49
CA SER A 28 12.86 -2.94 10.22
C SER A 28 13.36 -2.18 11.45
N PHE A 29 12.80 -1.00 11.77
CA PHE A 29 13.31 -0.14 12.85
C PHE A 29 12.32 0.26 13.96
N TRP A 30 11.01 0.31 13.72
CA TRP A 30 10.04 0.70 14.75
C TRP A 30 9.62 -0.46 15.64
N SER A 31 9.25 -0.18 16.90
CA SER A 31 8.91 -1.22 17.88
C SER A 31 7.89 -2.21 17.31
N GLY A 32 8.02 -3.50 17.63
CA GLY A 32 7.05 -4.50 17.19
C GLY A 32 5.61 -4.18 17.65
N ALA A 33 5.46 -3.33 18.67
CA ALA A 33 4.17 -2.83 19.14
C ALA A 33 3.53 -1.83 18.16
N TYR A 34 4.28 -0.83 17.69
CA TYR A 34 3.78 0.13 16.69
C TYR A 34 3.35 -0.59 15.41
N HIS A 35 4.19 -1.50 14.89
CA HIS A 35 3.86 -2.26 13.68
C HIS A 35 2.59 -3.09 13.81
N ARG A 36 2.40 -3.76 14.96
CA ARG A 36 1.16 -4.51 15.23
C ARG A 36 -0.04 -3.59 15.32
N ALA A 37 0.09 -2.43 15.97
CA ALA A 37 -0.98 -1.44 16.06
C ALA A 37 -1.37 -0.89 14.68
N LEU A 38 -0.38 -0.56 13.85
CA LEU A 38 -0.59 -0.07 12.49
C LEU A 38 -1.24 -1.13 11.61
N GLN A 39 -0.79 -2.39 11.69
CA GLN A 39 -1.40 -3.52 10.97
C GLN A 39 -2.86 -3.73 11.41
N ALA A 40 -3.14 -3.68 12.72
CA ALA A 40 -4.49 -3.80 13.26
C ALA A 40 -5.39 -2.65 12.77
N HIS A 41 -4.87 -1.43 12.72
CA HIS A 41 -5.57 -0.28 12.17
C HIS A 41 -5.90 -0.48 10.67
N HIS A 42 -4.94 -0.91 9.84
CA HIS A 42 -5.20 -1.18 8.42
C HIS A 42 -6.26 -2.27 8.21
N GLN A 43 -6.22 -3.34 9.00
CA GLN A 43 -7.22 -4.41 8.95
C GLN A 43 -8.61 -3.91 9.37
N ALA A 44 -8.69 -3.08 10.42
CA ALA A 44 -9.93 -2.47 10.87
C ALA A 44 -10.52 -1.53 9.80
N MET A 45 -9.68 -0.69 9.19
CA MET A 45 -10.07 0.20 8.09
C MET A 45 -10.59 -0.59 6.88
N LEU A 46 -9.87 -1.63 6.44
CA LEU A 46 -10.34 -2.50 5.35
C LEU A 46 -11.69 -3.15 5.69
N GLY A 47 -11.82 -3.69 6.91
CA GLY A 47 -13.05 -4.31 7.39
C GLY A 47 -14.25 -3.34 7.38
N ALA A 48 -14.06 -2.12 7.87
CA ALA A 48 -15.11 -1.10 7.87
C ALA A 48 -15.50 -0.67 6.45
N LEU A 49 -14.52 -0.40 5.58
CA LEU A 49 -14.78 0.02 4.20
C LEU A 49 -15.48 -1.09 3.41
N GLN A 50 -15.08 -2.35 3.57
CA GLN A 50 -15.79 -3.49 3.00
C GLN A 50 -17.27 -3.54 3.42
N ARG A 51 -17.58 -3.29 4.71
CA ARG A 51 -18.96 -3.23 5.20
C ARG A 51 -19.74 -2.05 4.61
N LEU A 52 -19.13 -0.87 4.51
CA LEU A 52 -19.76 0.32 3.91
C LEU A 52 -20.07 0.12 2.42
N PHE A 53 -19.11 -0.44 1.68
CA PHE A 53 -19.30 -0.83 0.28
C PHE A 53 -20.14 -2.11 0.10
N ALA A 54 -20.55 -2.78 1.18
CA ALA A 54 -21.23 -4.08 1.18
C ALA A 54 -20.56 -5.10 0.25
N ILE A 55 -19.25 -5.24 0.39
CA ILE A 55 -18.42 -6.18 -0.35
C ILE A 55 -17.50 -6.94 0.60
N GLU A 56 -17.10 -8.14 0.22
CA GLU A 56 -16.04 -8.89 0.87
C GLU A 56 -14.97 -9.21 -0.19
N LEU A 57 -13.79 -8.57 -0.09
CA LEU A 57 -12.66 -8.76 -1.00
C LEU A 57 -11.91 -10.05 -0.67
N THR A 58 -12.62 -11.16 -0.82
CA THR A 58 -12.12 -12.54 -0.72
C THR A 58 -12.59 -13.33 -1.93
N PHE A 59 -12.00 -14.50 -2.19
CA PHE A 59 -12.42 -15.32 -3.32
C PHE A 59 -13.85 -15.84 -3.11
N GLU A 60 -14.17 -16.23 -1.87
CA GLU A 60 -15.46 -16.71 -1.42
C GLU A 60 -16.52 -15.60 -1.37
N GLY A 61 -16.11 -14.37 -1.04
CA GLY A 61 -16.97 -13.18 -0.98
C GLY A 61 -17.46 -12.66 -2.34
N MET A 62 -16.86 -13.12 -3.45
CA MET A 62 -17.31 -12.75 -4.80
C MET A 62 -18.56 -13.55 -5.21
N PRO A 63 -19.61 -12.88 -5.75
CA PRO A 63 -20.92 -13.49 -5.97
C PRO A 63 -20.99 -14.43 -7.19
N ASP A 64 -20.05 -14.32 -8.14
CA ASP A 64 -20.02 -15.11 -9.35
C ASP A 64 -18.60 -15.39 -9.85
N SER A 65 -18.46 -16.33 -10.79
CA SER A 65 -17.16 -16.75 -11.34
C SER A 65 -16.40 -15.64 -12.06
N SER A 66 -17.12 -14.71 -12.70
CA SER A 66 -16.50 -13.61 -13.44
C SER A 66 -15.86 -12.61 -12.46
N ARG A 67 -16.58 -12.24 -11.39
CA ARG A 67 -16.04 -11.40 -10.31
C ARG A 67 -14.91 -12.09 -9.54
N ARG A 68 -14.97 -13.42 -9.36
CA ARG A 68 -13.85 -14.20 -8.80
C ARG A 68 -12.59 -14.08 -9.66
N ALA A 69 -12.72 -14.20 -10.98
CA ALA A 69 -11.59 -14.05 -11.89
C ALA A 69 -11.01 -12.62 -11.84
N LEU A 70 -11.87 -11.59 -11.79
CA LEU A 70 -11.42 -10.20 -11.61
C LEU A 70 -10.71 -10.00 -10.27
N PHE A 71 -11.23 -10.57 -9.19
CA PHE A 71 -10.58 -10.49 -7.88
C PHE A 71 -9.23 -11.21 -7.84
N MET A 72 -9.07 -12.34 -8.54
CA MET A 72 -7.77 -12.97 -8.71
C MET A 72 -6.78 -12.04 -9.42
N LEU A 73 -7.23 -11.28 -10.43
CA LEU A 73 -6.40 -10.27 -11.08
C LEU A 73 -6.07 -9.12 -10.12
N VAL A 74 -7.02 -8.63 -9.32
CA VAL A 74 -6.74 -7.63 -8.25
C VAL A 74 -5.62 -8.12 -7.34
N ARG A 75 -5.70 -9.35 -6.82
CA ARG A 75 -4.67 -9.93 -5.95
C ARG A 75 -3.32 -10.05 -6.65
N SER A 76 -3.31 -10.52 -7.90
CA SER A 76 -2.07 -10.66 -8.68
C SER A 76 -1.43 -9.30 -8.95
N THR A 77 -2.22 -8.27 -9.28
CA THR A 77 -1.74 -6.90 -9.52
C THR A 77 -1.22 -6.28 -8.24
N ALA A 78 -1.91 -6.42 -7.11
CA ALA A 78 -1.43 -5.95 -5.81
C ALA A 78 -0.11 -6.63 -5.43
N ALA A 79 0.00 -7.95 -5.58
CA ALA A 79 1.24 -8.67 -5.32
C ALA A 79 2.40 -8.21 -6.23
N SER A 80 2.14 -7.97 -7.52
CA SER A 80 3.13 -7.44 -8.46
C SER A 80 3.58 -6.02 -8.09
N LEU A 81 2.63 -5.14 -7.72
CA LEU A 81 2.90 -3.78 -7.26
C LEU A 81 3.82 -3.77 -6.04
N HIS A 82 3.53 -4.65 -5.09
CA HIS A 82 4.29 -4.81 -3.87
C HIS A 82 5.73 -5.34 -4.09
N GLN A 83 6.00 -5.98 -5.23
CA GLN A 83 7.32 -6.49 -5.59
C GLN A 83 8.18 -5.48 -6.35
N LEU A 84 7.67 -4.27 -6.63
CA LEU A 84 8.46 -3.22 -7.29
C LEU A 84 9.66 -2.85 -6.42
N THR A 85 10.85 -3.14 -6.94
CA THR A 85 12.13 -2.94 -6.25
C THR A 85 13.13 -2.24 -7.18
N THR A 86 14.13 -1.60 -6.58
CA THR A 86 15.26 -1.00 -7.31
C THR A 86 16.54 -1.77 -6.98
N PRO A 87 17.63 -1.58 -7.74
CA PRO A 87 18.93 -2.15 -7.39
C PRO A 87 19.43 -1.74 -5.99
N TRP A 88 18.88 -0.66 -5.42
CA TRP A 88 19.21 -0.14 -4.10
C TRP A 88 18.28 -0.67 -2.99
N SER A 89 17.24 -1.44 -3.33
CA SER A 89 16.33 -2.02 -2.34
C SER A 89 17.09 -2.98 -1.41
N GLY A 90 16.94 -2.79 -0.10
CA GLY A 90 17.61 -3.59 0.93
C GLY A 90 18.98 -3.07 1.37
N TYR A 91 19.50 -2.02 0.75
CA TYR A 91 20.71 -1.35 1.23
C TYR A 91 20.37 -0.31 2.30
N ARG A 92 20.78 -0.55 3.55
CA ARG A 92 20.61 0.41 4.67
C ARG A 92 21.55 1.60 4.60
N GLU A 93 22.78 1.38 4.13
CA GLU A 93 23.77 2.42 3.92
C GLU A 93 24.54 2.14 2.62
N ALA A 94 24.17 2.84 1.55
CA ALA A 94 24.82 2.69 0.25
C ALA A 94 26.03 3.60 0.08
N GLY A 95 26.41 4.41 1.08
CA GLY A 95 27.42 5.47 0.97
C GLY A 95 28.79 4.99 0.49
N LEU A 96 29.30 3.88 1.05
CA LEU A 96 30.56 3.27 0.60
C LEU A 96 30.49 2.74 -0.83
N LEU A 97 29.34 2.19 -1.23
CA LEU A 97 29.13 1.64 -2.56
C LEU A 97 29.00 2.76 -3.61
N LEU A 98 28.29 3.84 -3.27
CA LEU A 98 28.20 5.06 -4.08
C LEU A 98 29.58 5.69 -4.28
N ARG A 99 30.36 5.85 -3.21
CA ARG A 99 31.72 6.39 -3.30
C ARG A 99 32.62 5.54 -4.20
N HIS A 100 32.53 4.22 -4.09
CA HIS A 100 33.31 3.34 -4.97
C HIS A 100 32.90 3.48 -6.43
N LEU A 101 31.60 3.63 -6.72
CA LEU A 101 31.12 3.88 -8.07
C LEU A 101 31.62 5.22 -8.61
N GLU A 102 31.60 6.29 -7.81
CA GLU A 102 32.14 7.60 -8.19
C GLU A 102 33.64 7.53 -8.56
N GLU A 103 34.43 6.77 -7.80
CA GLU A 103 35.86 6.56 -8.05
C GLU A 103 36.14 5.78 -9.36
N THR A 104 35.15 5.05 -9.90
CA THR A 104 35.27 4.32 -11.17
C THR A 104 35.05 5.19 -12.43
N GLY A 105 34.75 6.48 -12.26
CA GLY A 105 34.54 7.41 -13.37
C GLY A 105 33.34 7.03 -14.24
N ASP A 106 33.53 6.93 -15.56
CA ASP A 106 32.45 6.70 -16.54
C ASP A 106 31.61 5.44 -16.25
N VAL A 107 32.19 4.42 -15.61
CA VAL A 107 31.45 3.20 -15.24
C VAL A 107 30.39 3.52 -14.18
N GLY A 108 30.77 4.25 -13.14
CA GLY A 108 29.86 4.67 -12.07
C GLY A 108 28.73 5.55 -12.56
N VAL A 109 29.03 6.49 -13.47
CA VAL A 109 28.02 7.33 -14.12
C VAL A 109 26.97 6.47 -14.82
N ARG A 110 27.39 5.48 -15.62
CA ARG A 110 26.44 4.59 -16.32
C ARG A 110 25.59 3.75 -15.37
N VAL A 111 26.15 3.30 -14.23
CA VAL A 111 25.40 2.57 -13.20
C VAL A 111 24.35 3.48 -12.56
N HIS A 112 24.71 4.71 -12.22
CA HIS A 112 23.79 5.68 -11.63
C HIS A 112 22.64 6.04 -12.58
N GLU A 113 22.95 6.33 -13.84
CA GLU A 113 21.94 6.61 -14.87
C GLU A 113 21.01 5.41 -15.11
N ALA A 114 21.54 4.19 -15.15
CA ALA A 114 20.72 2.99 -15.29
C ALA A 114 19.78 2.81 -14.09
N SER A 115 20.29 3.05 -12.89
CA SER A 115 19.50 2.98 -11.66
C SER A 115 18.39 4.03 -11.63
N HIS A 116 18.69 5.27 -12.05
CA HIS A 116 17.69 6.32 -12.18
C HIS A 116 16.60 5.93 -13.18
N ARG A 117 16.96 5.40 -14.35
CA ARG A 117 15.97 4.91 -15.32
C ARG A 117 15.09 3.79 -14.77
N ILE A 118 15.64 2.89 -13.95
CA ILE A 118 14.84 1.86 -13.27
C ILE A 118 13.87 2.50 -12.28
N ALA A 119 14.32 3.46 -11.46
CA ALA A 119 13.46 4.16 -10.52
C ALA A 119 12.30 4.88 -11.23
N THR A 120 12.58 5.65 -12.29
CA THR A 120 11.54 6.32 -13.09
C THR A 120 10.53 5.32 -13.67
N ARG A 121 11.00 4.22 -14.25
CA ARG A 121 10.11 3.18 -14.79
C ARG A 121 9.29 2.50 -13.71
N ASN A 122 9.83 2.33 -12.51
CA ASN A 122 9.06 1.78 -11.39
C ASN A 122 7.99 2.75 -10.92
N ASP A 123 8.22 4.06 -10.98
CA ASP A 123 7.20 5.05 -10.65
C ASP A 123 6.05 5.04 -11.67
N GLU A 124 6.37 4.98 -12.96
CA GLU A 124 5.39 4.77 -14.04
C GLU A 124 4.64 3.45 -13.85
N ASN A 125 5.36 2.36 -13.63
CA ASN A 125 4.77 1.04 -13.42
C ASN A 125 3.86 1.01 -12.18
N ARG A 126 4.23 1.71 -11.09
CA ARG A 126 3.39 1.87 -9.90
C ARG A 126 2.07 2.56 -10.25
N GLN A 127 2.11 3.63 -11.03
CA GLN A 127 0.91 4.36 -11.45
C GLN A 127 -0.01 3.46 -12.29
N ASP A 128 0.56 2.68 -13.22
CA ASP A 128 -0.20 1.74 -14.04
C ASP A 128 -0.86 0.64 -13.19
N HIS A 129 -0.14 0.07 -12.20
CA HIS A 129 -0.72 -0.90 -11.27
C HIS A 129 -1.89 -0.32 -10.48
N LEU A 130 -1.75 0.91 -9.97
CA LEU A 130 -2.81 1.57 -9.20
C LEU A 130 -4.03 1.88 -10.09
N ALA A 131 -3.81 2.31 -11.33
CA ALA A 131 -4.90 2.53 -12.30
C ALA A 131 -5.65 1.23 -12.62
N ILE A 132 -4.92 0.12 -12.88
CA ILE A 132 -5.52 -1.20 -13.09
C ILE A 132 -6.35 -1.62 -11.87
N LEU A 133 -5.81 -1.45 -10.66
CA LEU A 133 -6.52 -1.81 -9.43
C LEU A 133 -7.80 -0.99 -9.23
N ASP A 134 -7.76 0.32 -9.52
CA ASP A 134 -8.93 1.20 -9.43
C ASP A 134 -10.02 0.83 -10.44
N ASP A 135 -9.63 0.56 -11.70
CA ASP A 135 -10.55 0.11 -12.75
C ASP A 135 -11.19 -1.24 -12.41
N LEU A 136 -10.40 -2.20 -11.92
CA LEU A 136 -10.91 -3.50 -11.49
C LEU A 136 -11.90 -3.36 -10.33
N LEU A 137 -11.59 -2.52 -9.34
CA LEU A 137 -12.51 -2.25 -8.24
C LEU A 137 -13.78 -1.53 -8.71
N THR A 138 -13.69 -0.65 -9.70
CA THR A 138 -14.87 -0.02 -10.31
C THR A 138 -15.81 -1.09 -10.87
N VAL A 139 -15.29 -2.06 -11.61
CA VAL A 139 -16.10 -3.17 -12.17
C VAL A 139 -16.65 -4.08 -11.06
N ILE A 140 -15.82 -4.40 -10.06
CA ILE A 140 -16.22 -5.28 -8.95
C ILE A 140 -17.34 -4.64 -8.12
N LEU A 141 -17.24 -3.35 -7.79
CA LEU A 141 -18.21 -2.62 -6.97
C LEU A 141 -19.50 -2.26 -7.73
N GLY A 142 -19.45 -2.19 -9.07
CA GLY A 142 -20.60 -1.83 -9.90
C GLY A 142 -21.21 -0.48 -9.48
N ASP A 143 -22.51 -0.45 -9.23
CA ASP A 143 -23.24 0.77 -8.84
C ASP A 143 -22.69 1.45 -7.57
N ARG A 144 -21.97 0.69 -6.72
CA ARG A 144 -21.36 1.23 -5.50
C ARG A 144 -20.00 1.88 -5.73
N ALA A 145 -19.41 1.80 -6.93
CA ALA A 145 -18.08 2.33 -7.21
C ALA A 145 -17.93 3.83 -6.88
N GLU A 146 -19.02 4.60 -7.03
CA GLU A 146 -19.05 6.04 -6.74
C GLU A 146 -19.58 6.39 -5.35
N SER A 147 -19.81 5.40 -4.49
CA SER A 147 -20.17 5.66 -3.09
C SER A 147 -19.05 6.43 -2.38
N ARG A 148 -19.45 7.32 -1.47
CA ARG A 148 -18.56 8.12 -0.62
C ARG A 148 -19.10 8.05 0.80
N PHE A 149 -18.21 7.82 1.76
CA PHE A 149 -18.52 7.73 3.17
C PHE A 149 -17.72 8.78 3.96
N THR A 150 -18.16 9.08 5.17
CA THR A 150 -17.56 10.08 6.05
C THR A 150 -16.75 9.41 7.17
N GLU A 151 -15.97 10.20 7.92
CA GLU A 151 -15.38 9.73 9.17
C GLU A 151 -16.44 9.25 10.17
N ALA A 152 -17.61 9.91 10.20
CA ALA A 152 -18.71 9.53 11.07
C ALA A 152 -19.22 8.10 10.76
N ASP A 153 -19.24 7.71 9.48
CA ASP A 153 -19.62 6.36 9.07
C ASP A 153 -18.61 5.30 9.56
N LEU A 154 -17.31 5.61 9.51
CA LEU A 154 -16.26 4.75 10.06
C LEU A 154 -16.36 4.64 11.58
N ARG A 155 -16.53 5.77 12.28
CA ARG A 155 -16.70 5.80 13.74
C ARG A 155 -17.98 5.08 14.18
N ALA A 156 -19.06 5.14 13.40
CA ALA A 156 -20.27 4.38 13.65
C ALA A 156 -20.06 2.86 13.57
N LEU A 157 -19.05 2.40 12.84
CA LEU A 157 -18.59 1.01 12.81
C LEU A 157 -17.55 0.68 13.88
N GLY A 158 -17.21 1.65 14.75
CA GLY A 158 -16.22 1.49 15.82
C GLY A 158 -14.77 1.58 15.36
N VAL A 159 -14.51 2.15 14.18
CA VAL A 159 -13.16 2.32 13.64
C VAL A 159 -12.74 3.78 13.72
N ASP A 160 -11.56 4.01 14.29
CA ASP A 160 -10.91 5.32 14.26
C ASP A 160 -10.23 5.51 12.89
N PRO A 161 -10.60 6.55 12.11
CA PRO A 161 -9.93 6.84 10.85
C PRO A 161 -8.45 7.25 11.01
N GLU A 162 -8.02 7.70 12.19
CA GLU A 162 -6.66 8.16 12.40
C GLU A 162 -5.71 6.97 12.68
N PRO A 163 -4.58 6.86 11.96
CA PRO A 163 -3.59 5.81 12.23
C PRO A 163 -2.89 6.04 13.56
N PRO A 164 -2.33 4.99 14.19
CA PRO A 164 -1.54 5.15 15.41
C PRO A 164 -0.36 6.09 15.19
N SER A 165 -0.09 6.97 16.15
CA SER A 165 1.07 7.85 16.12
C SER A 165 2.30 7.11 16.62
N LEU A 166 3.46 7.31 15.98
CA LEU A 166 4.73 6.77 16.46
C LEU A 166 5.06 7.24 17.88
N ALA A 167 4.66 8.47 18.24
CA ALA A 167 4.91 9.07 19.55
C ALA A 167 4.20 8.31 20.69
N ASP A 168 3.16 7.54 20.40
CA ASP A 168 2.43 6.73 21.40
C ASP A 168 3.19 5.45 21.78
N PHE A 169 4.29 5.15 21.08
CA PHE A 169 5.09 3.93 21.24
C PHE A 169 6.55 4.25 21.58
N ASP A 170 6.82 5.49 22.00
CA ASP A 170 8.15 6.02 22.32
C ASP A 170 8.60 5.55 23.72
N ASP A 171 8.67 4.23 23.91
CA ASP A 171 9.60 3.61 24.86
C ASP A 171 10.94 3.38 24.10
N LEU A 172 11.52 4.46 23.57
CA LEU A 172 12.91 4.49 23.09
C LEU A 172 13.84 4.92 24.24
N ASP A 173 13.71 4.29 25.40
CA ASP A 173 14.76 4.30 26.43
C ASP A 173 15.66 3.07 26.22
N ASP A 174 16.95 3.36 26.02
CA ASP A 174 18.12 2.48 26.01
C ASP A 174 18.22 1.38 24.94
N TYR A 175 18.92 1.67 23.83
CA TYR A 175 20.02 0.84 23.30
C TYR A 175 20.98 1.62 22.39
#